data_AF-A0A1M5SKR0-F1
#
_entry.id   AF-A0A1M5SKR0-F1
#
_cell.length_a   1.000
_cell.length_b   1.000
_cell.length_c   1.000
_cell.angle_alpha   90.00
_cell.angle_beta   90.00
_cell.angle_gamma   90.00
#
_symmetry.space_group_name_H-M   'P 1'
#
loop_
_entity.id
_entity.type
_entity.pdbx_description
1 polymer ?
#
loop_
_entity_poly.entity_id
_entity_poly.type
_entity_poly.pdbx_seq_one_letter_code
_entity_poly.pdbx_strand_id
1 'polypeptide(L)'
;MVKKHFCYLILAIIITSCSTNPYKHTEKAYDQQLKTLENQITSKEAQTIPPVSPLIIDTTYASQLGIVKDTLSKTGSTALLNGISTEWIGTVNFNLRKPSFVIIHHTAQDSLQQTINTFTKTKTQVSAHYVISENGKVVQMLNDYLRAWHAGASTWGKNTDLNSSSIGIELDNNGFKPFTEAQINSLVALLTKLKKDYNIPTQNFLGHADIAPGRKQDPSALFPWKTLAEKGFGIWPDEVLEEAPFDFKIEPALRIIGYNTKNLSAAIQAFKLHYIQTDATSVLDRKTIDTIYSIYKKQIQ
;
A
#
# COMPACT_ATOMS: atom_id res chain seq x y z
N MET A 1 12.39 54.67 -78.45
CA MET A 1 10.96 54.87 -78.78
C MET A 1 10.20 53.64 -78.28
N VAL A 2 9.08 53.89 -77.58
CA VAL A 2 8.01 52.96 -77.17
C VAL A 2 8.20 52.15 -75.87
N LYS A 3 7.41 52.59 -74.87
CA LYS A 3 7.01 51.95 -73.61
C LYS A 3 6.43 50.55 -73.82
N LYS A 4 6.67 49.60 -72.91
CA LYS A 4 5.71 48.53 -72.59
C LYS A 4 5.64 48.30 -71.09
N HIS A 5 4.40 48.28 -70.61
CA HIS A 5 3.96 48.16 -69.23
C HIS A 5 4.08 46.74 -68.71
N PHE A 6 4.39 46.58 -67.43
CA PHE A 6 3.86 45.49 -66.60
C PHE A 6 3.64 46.02 -65.18
N CYS A 7 2.41 46.44 -64.92
CA CYS A 7 1.90 46.69 -63.57
C CYS A 7 1.56 45.32 -62.95
N TYR A 8 2.28 44.90 -61.92
CA TYR A 8 1.88 43.77 -61.09
C TYR A 8 0.90 44.27 -60.03
N LEU A 9 -0.37 43.88 -60.15
CA LEU A 9 -1.41 44.07 -59.15
C LEU A 9 -1.25 42.95 -58.11
N ILE A 10 -0.68 43.25 -56.93
CA ILE A 10 -0.66 42.31 -55.81
C ILE A 10 -1.99 42.45 -55.06
N LEU A 11 -2.87 41.46 -55.23
CA LEU A 11 -4.11 41.32 -54.48
C LEU A 11 -3.80 40.72 -53.10
N ALA A 12 -3.83 41.54 -52.04
CA ALA A 12 -3.72 41.05 -50.67
C ALA A 12 -5.10 40.54 -50.20
N ILE A 13 -5.28 39.23 -50.15
CA ILE A 13 -6.45 38.59 -49.53
C ILE A 13 -6.18 38.48 -48.02
N ILE A 14 -6.82 39.32 -47.22
CA ILE A 14 -6.85 39.19 -45.76
C ILE A 14 -7.95 38.19 -45.40
N ILE A 15 -7.59 36.97 -45.04
CA ILE A 15 -8.51 36.00 -44.44
C ILE A 15 -8.62 36.35 -42.95
N THR A 16 -9.66 37.09 -42.55
CA THR A 16 -10.02 37.24 -41.14
C THR A 16 -10.76 35.98 -40.69
N SER A 17 -10.05 35.01 -40.13
CA SER A 17 -10.68 33.88 -39.44
C SER A 17 -11.21 34.33 -38.08
N CYS A 18 -12.39 34.93 -38.04
CA CYS A 18 -13.13 35.09 -36.78
C CYS A 18 -13.75 33.74 -36.40
N SER A 19 -13.00 32.87 -35.73
CA SER A 19 -13.60 31.73 -35.02
C SER A 19 -14.19 32.25 -33.71
N THR A 20 -15.52 32.28 -33.60
CA THR A 20 -16.19 32.55 -32.32
C THR A 20 -15.95 31.36 -31.39
N ASN A 21 -15.49 31.62 -30.16
CA ASN A 21 -15.33 30.57 -29.15
C ASN A 21 -16.72 29.98 -28.82
N PRO A 22 -17.01 28.71 -29.20
CA PRO A 22 -18.32 28.11 -28.98
C PRO A 22 -18.60 27.88 -27.48
N TYR A 23 -17.57 27.98 -26.62
CA TYR A 23 -17.64 27.78 -25.17
C TYR A 23 -17.71 29.08 -24.37
N LYS A 24 -17.87 30.24 -25.02
CA LYS A 24 -17.89 31.55 -24.33
C LYS A 24 -18.96 31.62 -23.22
N HIS A 25 -20.09 30.94 -23.39
CA HIS A 25 -21.13 30.86 -22.37
C HIS A 25 -20.75 29.96 -21.19
N THR A 26 -20.12 28.80 -21.44
CA THR A 26 -19.67 27.87 -20.41
C THR A 26 -18.45 28.40 -19.65
N GLU A 27 -17.53 29.08 -20.32
CA GLU A 27 -16.40 29.78 -19.68
C GLU A 27 -16.90 30.87 -18.73
N LYS A 28 -17.90 31.66 -19.14
CA LYS A 28 -18.48 32.68 -18.27
C LYS A 28 -19.13 32.07 -17.02
N ALA A 29 -19.81 30.93 -17.16
CA ALA A 29 -20.39 30.22 -16.02
C ALA A 29 -19.30 29.66 -15.08
N TYR A 30 -18.21 29.14 -15.64
CA TYR A 30 -17.05 28.66 -14.92
C TYR A 30 -16.34 29.78 -14.14
N ASP A 31 -16.10 30.92 -14.78
CA ASP A 31 -15.50 32.11 -14.14
C ASP A 31 -16.38 32.64 -12.99
N GLN A 32 -17.71 32.54 -13.16
CA GLN A 32 -18.65 32.94 -12.12
C GLN A 32 -18.62 31.96 -10.93
N GLN A 33 -18.50 30.65 -11.18
CA GLN A 33 -18.29 29.65 -10.14
C GLN A 33 -16.96 29.85 -9.40
N LEU A 34 -15.88 30.14 -10.13
CA LEU A 34 -14.57 30.45 -9.54
C LEU A 34 -14.65 31.66 -8.61
N LYS A 35 -15.27 32.75 -9.05
CA LYS A 35 -15.49 33.92 -8.20
C LYS A 35 -16.34 33.62 -6.98
N THR A 36 -17.37 32.79 -7.11
CA THR A 36 -18.17 32.36 -5.95
C THR A 36 -17.32 31.55 -4.97
N LEU A 37 -16.47 30.64 -5.47
CA LEU A 37 -15.56 29.85 -4.65
C LEU A 37 -14.51 30.72 -3.95
N GLU A 38 -13.89 31.65 -4.68
CA GLU A 38 -12.92 32.62 -4.15
C GLU A 38 -13.55 33.47 -3.05
N ASN A 39 -14.78 33.95 -3.26
CA ASN A 39 -15.51 34.70 -2.25
C ASN A 39 -15.84 33.83 -1.03
N GLN A 40 -16.24 32.58 -1.23
CA GLN A 40 -16.52 31.63 -0.13
C GLN A 40 -15.26 31.31 0.69
N ILE A 41 -14.11 31.15 0.02
CA ILE A 41 -12.82 30.92 0.67
C ILE A 41 -12.37 32.16 1.44
N THR A 42 -12.52 33.34 0.83
CA THR A 42 -12.10 34.62 1.43
C THR A 42 -13.02 35.05 2.56
N SER A 43 -14.31 34.71 2.52
CA SER A 43 -15.29 35.01 3.57
C SER A 43 -15.24 34.06 4.75
N LYS A 44 -14.53 32.92 4.62
CA LYS A 44 -14.41 31.94 5.70
C LYS A 44 -13.25 32.37 6.59
N GLU A 45 -13.57 32.91 7.77
CA GLU A 45 -12.56 33.21 8.78
C GLU A 45 -11.73 31.95 9.07
N ALA A 46 -10.41 32.10 9.04
CA ALA A 46 -9.50 31.04 9.41
C ALA A 46 -9.76 30.68 10.87
N GLN A 47 -10.38 29.52 11.11
CA GLN A 47 -10.43 28.96 12.46
C GLN A 47 -8.99 28.75 12.92
N THR A 48 -8.65 29.37 14.04
CA THR A 48 -7.38 29.11 14.70
C THR A 48 -7.32 27.63 15.03
N ILE A 49 -6.36 26.93 14.41
CA ILE A 49 -6.05 25.57 14.80
C ILE A 49 -5.67 25.66 16.29
N PRO A 50 -6.35 24.94 17.20
CA PRO A 50 -5.94 24.93 18.60
C PRO A 50 -4.44 24.60 18.65
N PRO A 51 -3.63 25.28 19.47
CA PRO A 51 -2.20 25.04 19.53
C PRO A 51 -1.99 23.56 19.82
N VAL A 52 -1.58 22.82 18.79
CA VAL A 52 -1.12 21.45 18.95
C VAL A 52 0.16 21.62 19.75
N SER A 53 0.13 21.28 21.04
CA SER A 53 1.37 21.13 21.80
C SER A 53 2.28 20.23 20.96
N PRO A 54 3.50 20.67 20.61
CA PRO A 54 4.38 19.87 19.78
C PRO A 54 4.54 18.52 20.48
N LEU A 55 4.05 17.48 19.82
CA LEU A 55 4.12 16.14 20.36
C LEU A 55 5.60 15.85 20.56
N ILE A 56 6.03 15.63 21.81
CA ILE A 56 7.41 15.27 22.16
C ILE A 56 7.65 13.80 21.73
N ILE A 57 7.42 13.50 20.45
CA ILE A 57 7.67 12.20 19.82
C ILE A 57 9.17 12.00 19.65
N ASP A 58 9.88 13.09 19.37
CA ASP A 58 11.29 13.08 18.99
C ASP A 58 12.19 12.45 20.06
N THR A 59 11.95 12.74 21.35
CA THR A 59 12.76 12.15 22.44
C THR A 59 12.50 10.66 22.64
N THR A 60 11.25 10.20 22.47
CA THR A 60 10.92 8.77 22.64
C THR A 60 11.48 7.95 21.50
N TYR A 61 11.32 8.42 20.27
CA TYR A 61 11.89 7.77 19.08
C TYR A 61 13.43 7.76 19.14
N ALA A 62 14.06 8.89 19.46
CA ALA A 62 15.52 8.97 19.62
C ALA A 62 16.03 8.05 20.75
N SER A 63 15.31 7.97 21.87
CA SER A 63 15.63 7.06 22.97
C SER A 63 15.58 5.59 22.52
N GLN A 64 14.54 5.19 21.79
CA GLN A 64 14.46 3.82 21.24
C GLN A 64 15.59 3.52 20.26
N LEU A 65 15.96 4.47 19.39
CA LEU A 65 17.12 4.33 18.51
C LEU A 65 18.44 4.19 19.29
N GLY A 66 18.59 4.93 20.38
CA GLY A 66 19.72 4.79 21.31
C GLY A 66 19.82 3.37 21.86
N ILE A 67 18.70 2.81 22.35
CA ILE A 67 18.64 1.43 22.85
C ILE A 67 19.03 0.42 21.77
N VAL A 68 18.57 0.61 20.53
CA VAL A 68 18.95 -0.26 19.39
C VAL A 68 20.46 -0.18 19.14
N LYS A 69 21.00 1.04 19.06
CA LYS A 69 22.44 1.26 18.86
C LYS A 69 23.28 0.62 19.97
N ASP A 70 22.89 0.81 21.23
CA ASP A 70 23.57 0.25 22.38
C ASP A 70 23.52 -1.28 22.36
N THR A 71 22.38 -1.85 21.99
CA THR A 71 22.22 -3.30 21.83
C THR A 71 23.14 -3.85 20.74
N LEU A 72 23.21 -3.19 19.59
CA LEU A 72 24.11 -3.59 18.50
C LEU A 72 25.59 -3.43 18.85
N SER A 73 25.93 -2.56 19.81
CA SER A 73 27.30 -2.30 20.24
C SER A 73 27.81 -3.28 21.31
N LYS A 74 26.95 -4.17 21.83
CA LYS A 74 27.34 -5.19 22.81
C LYS A 74 28.19 -6.28 22.15
N THR A 75 29.47 -6.30 22.49
CA THR A 75 30.50 -7.14 21.86
C THR A 75 31.32 -7.93 22.90
N GLY A 76 30.71 -8.25 24.04
CA GLY A 76 31.37 -8.93 25.17
C GLY A 76 31.01 -10.41 25.29
N SER A 77 31.74 -11.11 26.15
CA SER A 77 31.43 -12.48 26.57
C SER A 77 30.11 -12.55 27.32
N THR A 78 29.29 -13.55 26.99
CA THR A 78 27.98 -13.83 27.62
C THR A 78 28.02 -15.22 28.26
N ALA A 79 27.62 -15.33 29.51
CA ALA A 79 27.48 -16.62 30.19
C ALA A 79 26.25 -17.38 29.68
N LEU A 80 26.41 -18.66 29.35
CA LEU A 80 25.35 -19.56 28.93
C LEU A 80 24.86 -20.41 30.10
N LEU A 81 23.62 -20.91 29.99
CA LEU A 81 22.97 -21.71 31.05
C LEU A 81 23.73 -23.02 31.39
N ASN A 82 24.57 -23.52 30.49
CA ASN A 82 25.39 -24.72 30.69
C ASN A 82 26.75 -24.43 31.34
N GLY A 83 26.99 -23.21 31.85
CA GLY A 83 28.23 -22.82 32.54
C GLY A 83 29.39 -22.46 31.60
N ILE A 84 29.18 -22.46 30.29
CA ILE A 84 30.16 -22.00 29.29
C ILE A 84 29.95 -20.51 29.02
N SER A 85 31.02 -19.77 28.75
CA SER A 85 30.95 -18.38 28.29
C SER A 85 31.23 -18.28 26.79
N THR A 86 30.49 -17.42 26.09
CA THR A 86 30.76 -17.14 24.66
C THR A 86 32.04 -16.33 24.51
N GLU A 87 32.87 -16.66 23.53
CA GLU A 87 33.92 -15.77 23.06
C GLU A 87 33.37 -14.87 21.93
N TRP A 88 33.60 -13.56 22.02
CA TRP A 88 33.20 -12.63 20.97
C TRP A 88 34.35 -12.40 19.99
N ILE A 89 34.16 -12.83 18.74
CA ILE A 89 35.08 -12.55 17.63
C ILE A 89 34.26 -11.87 16.53
N GLY A 90 34.60 -10.62 16.22
CA GLY A 90 33.87 -9.85 15.21
C GLY A 90 34.16 -10.32 13.78
N THR A 91 33.13 -10.42 12.94
CA THR A 91 33.26 -10.61 11.50
C THR A 91 32.89 -9.34 10.75
N VAL A 92 33.53 -9.08 9.62
CA VAL A 92 33.30 -7.89 8.79
C VAL A 92 32.31 -8.15 7.63
N ASN A 93 31.95 -9.41 7.40
CA ASN A 93 31.11 -9.83 6.28
C ASN A 93 29.63 -9.88 6.68
N PHE A 94 28.98 -8.71 6.81
CA PHE A 94 27.55 -8.63 7.15
C PHE A 94 26.83 -7.48 6.40
N ASN A 95 25.51 -7.59 6.32
CA ASN A 95 24.61 -6.53 5.86
C ASN A 95 23.41 -6.40 6.82
N LEU A 96 22.63 -5.33 6.69
CA LEU A 96 21.36 -5.20 7.40
C LEU A 96 20.34 -6.23 6.88
N ARG A 97 19.52 -6.76 7.79
CA ARG A 97 18.36 -7.59 7.42
C ARG A 97 17.38 -6.73 6.65
N LYS A 98 16.95 -7.18 5.47
CA LYS A 98 16.02 -6.47 4.59
C LYS A 98 14.62 -7.06 4.70
N PRO A 99 13.56 -6.24 4.54
CA PRO A 99 12.21 -6.76 4.41
C PRO A 99 12.09 -7.61 3.14
N SER A 100 11.29 -8.68 3.22
CA SER A 100 11.00 -9.59 2.11
C SER A 100 9.52 -9.59 1.72
N PHE A 101 8.70 -8.82 2.42
CA PHE A 101 7.24 -8.73 2.22
C PHE A 101 6.77 -7.28 2.35
N VAL A 102 5.63 -6.99 1.76
CA VAL A 102 4.84 -5.78 2.04
C VAL A 102 3.44 -6.20 2.44
N ILE A 103 2.96 -5.70 3.58
CA ILE A 103 1.61 -5.98 4.07
C ILE A 103 0.81 -4.70 4.01
N ILE A 104 -0.29 -4.74 3.27
CA ILE A 104 -1.20 -3.63 3.01
C ILE A 104 -2.37 -3.71 3.99
N HIS A 105 -2.66 -2.57 4.61
CA HIS A 105 -3.69 -2.39 5.62
C HIS A 105 -4.62 -1.25 5.20
N HIS A 106 -5.81 -1.20 5.80
CA HIS A 106 -6.55 0.05 5.93
C HIS A 106 -6.65 0.40 7.42
N THR A 107 -6.66 1.70 7.72
CA THR A 107 -6.53 2.18 9.10
C THR A 107 -7.76 1.90 9.96
N ALA A 108 -8.94 1.74 9.34
CA ALA A 108 -10.25 1.71 9.99
C ALA A 108 -10.51 3.00 10.78
N GLN A 109 -9.96 4.11 10.28
CA GLN A 109 -10.04 5.45 10.86
C GLN A 109 -10.51 6.45 9.82
N ASP A 110 -10.84 7.66 10.28
CA ASP A 110 -11.44 8.70 9.45
C ASP A 110 -10.44 9.77 8.98
N SER A 111 -9.18 9.71 9.44
CA SER A 111 -8.15 10.64 8.99
C SER A 111 -6.72 10.18 9.26
N LEU A 112 -5.81 10.61 8.39
CA LEU A 112 -4.36 10.55 8.58
C LEU A 112 -3.90 11.03 9.97
N GLN A 113 -4.47 12.14 10.48
CA GLN A 113 -4.05 12.69 11.76
C GLN A 113 -4.41 11.75 12.93
N GLN A 114 -5.57 11.10 12.86
CA GLN A 114 -5.96 10.08 13.84
C GLN A 114 -4.99 8.89 13.83
N THR A 115 -4.54 8.47 12.64
CA THR A 115 -3.58 7.37 12.49
C THR A 115 -2.21 7.74 13.04
N ILE A 116 -1.69 8.92 12.69
CA ILE A 116 -0.44 9.44 13.26
C ILE A 116 -0.53 9.52 14.78
N ASN A 117 -1.62 10.05 15.33
CA ASN A 117 -1.84 10.14 16.77
C ASN A 117 -1.92 8.76 17.44
N THR A 118 -2.38 7.73 16.74
CA THR A 118 -2.45 6.36 17.25
C THR A 118 -1.07 5.73 17.29
N PHE A 119 -0.30 5.83 16.20
CA PHE A 119 1.02 5.18 16.07
C PHE A 119 2.13 5.87 16.84
N THR A 120 1.92 7.11 17.29
CA THR A 120 2.89 7.87 18.09
C THR A 120 2.65 7.75 19.61
N LYS A 121 1.56 7.08 20.03
CA LYS A 121 1.27 6.84 21.45
C LYS A 121 1.88 5.53 21.92
N THR A 122 2.79 5.58 22.88
CA THR A 122 3.44 4.39 23.45
C THR A 122 2.46 3.30 23.91
N LYS A 123 1.30 3.68 24.47
CA LYS A 123 0.30 2.72 24.98
C LYS A 123 -0.41 1.89 23.91
N THR A 124 -0.42 2.30 22.64
CA THR A 124 -1.19 1.61 21.60
C THR A 124 -0.49 0.35 21.11
N GLN A 125 0.84 0.31 21.22
CA GLN A 125 1.67 -0.84 20.82
C GLN A 125 1.39 -1.32 19.38
N VAL A 126 1.06 -0.38 18.49
CA VAL A 126 0.88 -0.61 17.06
C VAL A 126 1.56 0.50 16.25
N SER A 127 2.10 0.14 15.09
CA SER A 127 2.76 1.09 14.18
C SER A 127 2.89 0.49 12.78
N ALA A 128 3.10 1.34 11.79
CA ALA A 128 3.44 0.96 10.41
C ALA A 128 4.64 1.77 9.92
N HIS A 129 5.25 1.37 8.81
CA HIS A 129 6.35 2.13 8.22
C HIS A 129 5.82 3.33 7.43
N TYR A 130 4.68 3.16 6.76
CA TYR A 130 4.07 4.20 5.93
C TYR A 130 2.58 4.33 6.19
N VAL A 131 2.08 5.56 6.07
CA VAL A 131 0.65 5.87 6.00
C VAL A 131 0.39 6.68 4.73
N ILE A 132 -0.64 6.33 3.97
CA ILE A 132 -1.08 7.03 2.76
C ILE A 132 -2.47 7.62 3.03
N SER A 133 -2.57 8.95 3.08
CA SER A 133 -3.85 9.64 3.28
C SER A 133 -4.80 9.50 2.10
N GLU A 134 -6.07 9.84 2.31
CA GLU A 134 -7.10 9.84 1.26
C GLU A 134 -6.74 10.68 0.01
N ASN A 135 -5.95 11.76 0.17
CA ASN A 135 -5.49 12.59 -0.95
C ASN A 135 -4.12 12.17 -1.52
N GLY A 136 -3.61 10.98 -1.15
CA GLY A 136 -2.36 10.43 -1.69
C GLY A 136 -1.08 10.93 -1.03
N LYS A 137 -1.13 11.73 0.04
CA LYS A 137 0.08 12.10 0.80
C LYS A 137 0.65 10.86 1.48
N VAL A 138 1.94 10.61 1.24
CA VAL A 138 2.69 9.51 1.87
C VAL A 138 3.47 10.06 3.06
N VAL A 139 3.29 9.45 4.23
CA VAL A 139 4.03 9.74 5.46
C VAL A 139 4.84 8.50 5.85
N GLN A 140 6.17 8.63 5.89
CA GLN A 140 7.03 7.58 6.44
C GLN A 140 7.18 7.81 7.95
N MET A 141 6.77 6.82 8.74
CA MET A 141 6.74 6.87 10.20
C MET A 141 7.88 6.08 10.85
N LEU A 142 8.43 5.09 10.16
CA LEU A 142 9.53 4.26 10.66
C LEU A 142 10.50 3.93 9.52
N ASN A 143 11.79 3.86 9.84
CA ASN A 143 12.80 3.39 8.90
C ASN A 143 12.57 1.93 8.52
N ASP A 144 12.71 1.60 7.23
CA ASP A 144 12.43 0.29 6.63
C ASP A 144 13.19 -0.90 7.25
N TYR A 145 14.32 -0.64 7.89
CA TYR A 145 15.14 -1.66 8.55
C TYR A 145 14.73 -1.94 10.01
N LEU A 146 13.82 -1.14 10.57
CA LEU A 146 13.31 -1.31 11.92
C LEU A 146 11.98 -2.07 11.89
N ARG A 147 11.72 -2.85 12.94
CA ARG A 147 10.51 -3.66 13.04
C ARG A 147 9.31 -2.81 13.48
N ALA A 148 8.41 -2.49 12.55
CA ALA A 148 7.09 -1.95 12.89
C ALA A 148 6.18 -3.02 13.54
N TRP A 149 5.10 -2.59 14.19
CA TRP A 149 4.13 -3.45 14.87
C TRP A 149 2.76 -3.39 14.18
N HIS A 150 2.67 -3.91 12.95
CA HIS A 150 1.47 -3.87 12.12
C HIS A 150 0.84 -5.25 11.91
N ALA A 151 1.66 -6.28 11.64
CA ALA A 151 1.19 -7.62 11.29
C ALA A 151 0.61 -8.37 12.49
N GLY A 152 1.19 -8.21 13.68
CA GLY A 152 0.81 -8.95 14.89
C GLY A 152 1.00 -10.46 14.73
N ALA A 153 0.19 -11.27 15.43
CA ALA A 153 0.20 -12.73 15.27
C ALA A 153 -0.26 -13.11 13.85
N SER A 154 0.69 -13.52 13.01
CA SER A 154 0.49 -13.68 11.56
C SER A 154 1.45 -14.71 10.99
N THR A 155 1.06 -15.30 9.86
CA THR A 155 1.84 -16.33 9.18
C THR A 155 1.62 -16.28 7.67
N TRP A 156 2.68 -16.47 6.90
CA TRP A 156 2.59 -16.69 5.46
C TRP A 156 3.63 -17.73 5.01
N GLY A 157 3.15 -18.86 4.50
CA GLY A 157 3.96 -20.05 4.28
C GLY A 157 4.65 -20.48 5.59
N LYS A 158 5.98 -20.50 5.59
CA LYS A 158 6.79 -20.84 6.78
C LYS A 158 7.15 -19.63 7.65
N ASN A 159 6.83 -18.41 7.23
CA ASN A 159 7.15 -17.20 7.99
C ASN A 159 6.10 -16.99 9.08
N THR A 160 6.52 -16.81 10.33
CA THR A 160 5.62 -16.69 11.50
C THR A 160 5.77 -15.37 12.27
N ASP A 161 6.69 -14.49 11.88
CA ASP A 161 6.86 -13.15 12.47
C ASP A 161 6.98 -12.12 11.34
N LEU A 162 5.85 -11.85 10.68
CA LEU A 162 5.81 -10.97 9.51
C LEU A 162 6.19 -9.54 9.86
N ASN A 163 6.00 -9.08 11.11
CA ASN A 163 6.51 -7.77 11.54
C ASN A 163 8.03 -7.64 11.32
N SER A 164 8.80 -8.71 11.55
CA SER A 164 10.26 -8.68 11.43
C SER A 164 10.77 -8.81 9.99
N SER A 165 9.91 -9.21 9.05
CA SER A 165 10.29 -9.50 7.67
C SER A 165 9.50 -8.68 6.64
N SER A 166 8.70 -7.69 7.06
CA SER A 166 7.82 -6.96 6.16
C SER A 166 7.75 -5.47 6.42
N ILE A 167 7.34 -4.74 5.37
CA ILE A 167 6.94 -3.35 5.46
C ILE A 167 5.42 -3.27 5.57
N GLY A 168 4.91 -2.77 6.70
CA GLY A 168 3.51 -2.36 6.84
C GLY A 168 3.22 -1.00 6.19
N ILE A 169 2.19 -0.96 5.34
CA ILE A 169 1.66 0.25 4.70
C ILE A 169 0.16 0.38 5.02
N GLU A 170 -0.21 1.51 5.62
CA GLU A 170 -1.58 1.81 6.03
C GLU A 170 -2.22 2.80 5.07
N LEU A 171 -3.37 2.46 4.51
CA LEU A 171 -4.17 3.39 3.72
C LEU A 171 -5.27 3.99 4.60
N ASP A 172 -5.36 5.32 4.62
CA ASP A 172 -6.40 6.07 5.33
C ASP A 172 -7.77 5.81 4.71
N ASN A 173 -8.42 4.75 5.19
CA ASN A 173 -9.68 4.25 4.69
C ASN A 173 -10.36 3.47 5.81
N ASN A 174 -11.68 3.63 5.94
CA ASN A 174 -12.47 3.02 7.00
C ASN A 174 -12.91 1.58 6.70
N GLY A 175 -12.57 1.04 5.52
CA GLY A 175 -12.89 -0.31 5.07
C GLY A 175 -14.23 -0.43 4.34
N PHE A 176 -15.09 0.59 4.39
CA PHE A 176 -16.45 0.58 3.84
C PHE A 176 -16.60 1.42 2.56
N LYS A 177 -15.53 2.09 2.12
CA LYS A 177 -15.51 2.88 0.89
C LYS A 177 -14.38 2.44 -0.04
N PRO A 178 -14.53 2.60 -1.37
CA PRO A 178 -13.42 2.42 -2.30
C PRO A 178 -12.22 3.31 -1.94
N PHE A 179 -11.03 2.84 -2.27
CA PHE A 179 -9.79 3.61 -2.14
C PHE A 179 -9.72 4.65 -3.26
N THR A 180 -9.25 5.85 -2.94
CA THR A 180 -9.18 6.92 -3.96
C THR A 180 -8.08 6.63 -4.98
N GLU A 181 -8.21 7.20 -6.17
CA GLU A 181 -7.16 7.11 -7.19
C GLU A 181 -5.82 7.67 -6.68
N ALA A 182 -5.86 8.77 -5.93
CA ALA A 182 -4.68 9.37 -5.32
C ALA A 182 -3.97 8.42 -4.34
N GLN A 183 -4.73 7.66 -3.53
CA GLN A 183 -4.18 6.63 -2.65
C GLN A 183 -3.47 5.53 -3.44
N ILE A 184 -4.15 4.98 -4.45
CA ILE A 184 -3.62 3.85 -5.23
C ILE A 184 -2.40 4.26 -6.06
N ASN A 185 -2.40 5.46 -6.65
CA ASN A 185 -1.25 5.99 -7.39
C ASN A 185 -0.02 6.14 -6.48
N SER A 186 -0.19 6.72 -5.29
CA SER A 186 0.88 6.85 -4.31
C SER A 186 1.36 5.50 -3.78
N LEU A 187 0.45 4.55 -3.57
CA LEU A 187 0.79 3.18 -3.19
C LEU A 187 1.66 2.53 -4.27
N VAL A 188 1.22 2.54 -5.53
CA VAL A 188 1.98 1.95 -6.65
C VAL A 188 3.38 2.56 -6.77
N ALA A 189 3.52 3.88 -6.62
CA ALA A 189 4.82 4.55 -6.64
C ALA A 189 5.72 4.07 -5.48
N LEU A 190 5.17 3.97 -4.27
CA LEU A 190 5.89 3.48 -3.09
C LEU A 190 6.28 2.01 -3.25
N LEU A 191 5.36 1.14 -3.68
CA LEU A 191 5.64 -0.28 -3.90
C LEU A 191 6.71 -0.48 -4.97
N THR A 192 6.72 0.31 -6.04
CA THR A 192 7.75 0.27 -7.08
C THR A 192 9.14 0.51 -6.50
N LYS A 193 9.28 1.54 -5.64
CA LYS A 193 10.52 1.84 -4.94
C LYS A 193 10.93 0.68 -4.02
N LEU A 194 10.03 0.25 -3.14
CA LEU A 194 10.33 -0.80 -2.15
C LEU A 194 10.69 -2.14 -2.82
N LYS A 195 9.97 -2.51 -3.89
CA LYS A 195 10.25 -3.71 -4.66
C LYS A 195 11.66 -3.70 -5.24
N LYS A 196 12.07 -2.57 -5.84
CA LYS A 196 13.39 -2.40 -6.43
C LYS A 196 14.50 -2.40 -5.38
N ASP A 197 14.33 -1.63 -4.31
CA ASP A 197 15.39 -1.42 -3.32
C ASP A 197 15.70 -2.68 -2.50
N TYR A 198 14.67 -3.50 -2.23
CA TYR A 198 14.77 -4.70 -1.41
C TYR A 198 14.65 -6.00 -2.20
N ASN A 199 14.44 -5.93 -3.52
CA ASN A 199 14.24 -7.09 -4.39
C ASN A 199 13.09 -8.00 -3.91
N ILE A 200 11.96 -7.38 -3.52
CA ILE A 200 10.80 -8.09 -2.95
C ILE A 200 10.11 -8.91 -4.05
N PRO A 201 9.91 -10.22 -3.85
CA PRO A 201 9.18 -11.06 -4.80
C PRO A 201 7.76 -10.54 -5.07
N THR A 202 7.29 -10.68 -6.30
CA THR A 202 5.96 -10.20 -6.72
C THR A 202 4.83 -10.80 -5.86
N GLN A 203 4.93 -12.06 -5.44
CA GLN A 203 3.91 -12.71 -4.63
C GLN A 203 3.88 -12.26 -3.15
N ASN A 204 4.86 -11.46 -2.71
CA ASN A 204 5.00 -11.07 -1.30
C ASN A 204 4.37 -9.70 -0.97
N PHE A 205 3.51 -9.18 -1.86
CA PHE A 205 2.65 -8.03 -1.59
C PHE A 205 1.26 -8.55 -1.24
N LEU A 206 0.90 -8.47 0.04
CA LEU A 206 -0.23 -9.18 0.64
C LEU A 206 -1.10 -8.24 1.47
N GLY A 207 -2.34 -8.63 1.73
CA GLY A 207 -3.22 -7.96 2.69
C GLY A 207 -3.02 -8.48 4.12
N HIS A 208 -3.48 -7.73 5.12
CA HIS A 208 -3.46 -8.21 6.50
C HIS A 208 -4.35 -9.44 6.71
N ALA A 209 -5.48 -9.49 6.01
CA ALA A 209 -6.40 -10.63 6.01
C ALA A 209 -5.72 -11.93 5.54
N ASP A 210 -4.78 -11.84 4.60
CA ASP A 210 -4.08 -13.02 4.06
C ASP A 210 -3.19 -13.69 5.10
N ILE A 211 -2.44 -12.87 5.84
CA ILE A 211 -1.46 -13.34 6.83
C ILE A 211 -2.09 -13.60 8.19
N ALA A 212 -3.31 -13.13 8.45
CA ALA A 212 -4.04 -13.33 9.69
C ALA A 212 -5.52 -13.72 9.47
N PRO A 213 -5.80 -14.84 8.77
CA PRO A 213 -7.17 -15.25 8.46
C PRO A 213 -8.02 -15.42 9.73
N GLY A 214 -9.25 -14.91 9.69
CA GLY A 214 -10.21 -14.97 10.81
C GLY A 214 -9.97 -13.92 11.92
N ARG A 215 -8.79 -13.28 11.97
CA ARG A 215 -8.52 -12.17 12.89
C ARG A 215 -8.64 -10.81 12.20
N LYS A 216 -8.29 -10.74 10.92
CA LYS A 216 -8.19 -9.49 10.15
C LYS A 216 -8.96 -9.59 8.83
N GLN A 217 -9.43 -8.45 8.35
CA GLN A 217 -10.21 -8.30 7.12
C GLN A 217 -9.69 -7.16 6.23
N ASP A 218 -8.72 -6.40 6.71
CA ASP A 218 -8.09 -5.34 5.94
C ASP A 218 -7.13 -5.91 4.87
N PRO A 219 -7.03 -5.27 3.68
CA PRO A 219 -7.55 -3.96 3.30
C PRO A 219 -9.01 -3.93 2.79
N SER A 220 -9.85 -4.91 3.13
CA SER A 220 -11.26 -5.04 2.72
C SER A 220 -11.46 -5.52 1.27
N ALA A 221 -12.70 -5.92 0.96
CA ALA A 221 -13.11 -6.36 -0.37
C ALA A 221 -13.05 -5.24 -1.42
N LEU A 222 -12.96 -3.97 -1.00
CA LEU A 222 -12.97 -2.81 -1.90
C LEU A 222 -11.57 -2.40 -2.35
N PHE A 223 -10.53 -3.07 -1.85
CA PHE A 223 -9.16 -2.82 -2.26
C PHE A 223 -8.90 -3.37 -3.68
N PRO A 224 -8.31 -2.61 -4.62
CA PRO A 224 -8.23 -3.00 -6.02
C PRO A 224 -7.04 -3.95 -6.30
N TRP A 225 -7.10 -5.17 -5.77
CA TRP A 225 -6.04 -6.17 -5.91
C TRP A 225 -5.69 -6.50 -7.36
N LYS A 226 -6.69 -6.62 -8.24
CA LYS A 226 -6.47 -6.83 -9.68
C LYS A 226 -5.58 -5.74 -10.29
N THR A 227 -5.93 -4.47 -10.06
CA THR A 227 -5.15 -3.32 -10.53
C THR A 227 -3.72 -3.38 -9.99
N LEU A 228 -3.53 -3.75 -8.72
CA LEU A 228 -2.20 -3.83 -8.12
C LEU A 228 -1.34 -4.95 -8.76
N ALA A 229 -1.94 -6.11 -9.01
CA ALA A 229 -1.30 -7.24 -9.66
C ALA A 229 -0.95 -6.94 -11.14
N GLU A 230 -1.82 -6.23 -11.87
CA GLU A 230 -1.53 -5.73 -13.23
C GLU A 230 -0.33 -4.77 -13.26
N LYS A 231 -0.07 -4.06 -12.15
CA LYS A 231 1.14 -3.23 -11.95
C LYS A 231 2.35 -4.01 -11.41
N GLY A 232 2.22 -5.32 -11.22
CA GLY A 232 3.30 -6.21 -10.80
C GLY A 232 3.47 -6.33 -9.29
N PHE A 233 2.44 -6.08 -8.49
CA PHE A 233 2.46 -6.27 -7.03
C PHE A 233 1.34 -7.20 -6.59
N GLY A 234 1.72 -8.39 -6.13
CA GLY A 234 0.79 -9.49 -5.88
C GLY A 234 0.58 -10.34 -7.14
N ILE A 235 -0.18 -11.40 -6.97
CA ILE A 235 -0.60 -12.30 -8.05
C ILE A 235 -2.11 -12.17 -8.24
N TRP A 236 -2.60 -12.51 -9.43
CA TRP A 236 -4.03 -12.51 -9.75
C TRP A 236 -4.37 -13.75 -10.56
N PRO A 237 -5.58 -14.32 -10.42
CA PRO A 237 -6.01 -15.43 -11.28
C PRO A 237 -6.04 -15.02 -12.76
N ASP A 238 -5.98 -16.01 -13.62
CA ASP A 238 -6.16 -15.81 -15.07
C ASP A 238 -7.60 -15.36 -15.38
N GLU A 239 -7.78 -14.54 -16.42
CA GLU A 239 -9.13 -14.08 -16.85
C GLU A 239 -10.03 -15.26 -17.24
N VAL A 240 -9.44 -16.28 -17.85
CA VAL A 240 -10.09 -17.54 -18.19
C VAL A 240 -9.56 -18.61 -17.25
N LEU A 241 -10.42 -19.05 -16.34
CA LEU A 241 -10.06 -20.07 -15.35
C LEU A 241 -10.07 -21.46 -15.99
N GLU A 242 -8.98 -22.20 -15.79
CA GLU A 242 -8.93 -23.64 -16.04
C GLU A 242 -9.71 -24.38 -14.95
N GLU A 243 -10.46 -25.40 -15.35
CA GLU A 243 -11.16 -26.26 -14.41
C GLU A 243 -10.16 -27.06 -13.57
N ALA A 244 -10.20 -26.91 -12.25
CA ALA A 244 -9.39 -27.70 -11.35
C ALA A 244 -9.70 -29.21 -11.49
N PRO A 245 -8.68 -30.10 -11.43
CA PRO A 245 -8.88 -31.55 -11.42
C PRO A 245 -9.86 -32.01 -10.34
N PHE A 246 -10.60 -33.09 -10.61
CA PHE A 246 -11.61 -33.60 -9.67
C PHE A 246 -11.05 -33.99 -8.30
N ASP A 247 -9.79 -34.43 -8.26
CA ASP A 247 -9.08 -34.83 -7.05
C ASP A 247 -8.30 -33.68 -6.38
N PHE A 248 -8.41 -32.45 -6.89
CA PHE A 248 -7.69 -31.28 -6.38
C PHE A 248 -8.01 -31.02 -4.90
N LYS A 249 -6.95 -30.95 -4.08
CA LYS A 249 -7.06 -30.80 -2.63
C LYS A 249 -6.89 -29.34 -2.23
N ILE A 250 -8.01 -28.72 -1.82
CA ILE A 250 -8.09 -27.29 -1.47
C ILE A 250 -7.17 -26.90 -0.31
N GLU A 251 -7.21 -27.64 0.80
CA GLU A 251 -6.41 -27.29 1.97
C GLU A 251 -4.88 -27.33 1.71
N PRO A 252 -4.32 -28.41 1.12
CA PRO A 252 -2.92 -28.42 0.68
C PRO A 252 -2.58 -27.28 -0.29
N ALA A 253 -3.46 -26.99 -1.25
CA ALA A 253 -3.24 -25.89 -2.19
C ALA A 253 -3.17 -24.53 -1.49
N LEU A 254 -4.09 -24.22 -0.59
CA LEU A 254 -4.06 -23.00 0.21
C LEU A 254 -2.81 -22.90 1.09
N ARG A 255 -2.33 -24.02 1.66
CA ARG A 255 -1.05 -24.06 2.38
C ARG A 255 0.14 -23.73 1.49
N ILE A 256 0.15 -24.25 0.25
CA ILE A 256 1.21 -23.99 -0.73
C ILE A 256 1.18 -22.54 -1.19
N ILE A 257 -0.01 -21.97 -1.38
CA ILE A 257 -0.18 -20.55 -1.70
C ILE A 257 0.39 -19.66 -0.57
N GLY A 258 0.21 -20.07 0.69
CA GLY A 258 0.81 -19.44 1.85
C GLY A 258 -0.12 -19.27 3.05
N TYR A 259 -1.41 -19.56 2.91
CA TYR A 259 -2.39 -19.39 3.97
C TYR A 259 -2.18 -20.38 5.13
N ASN A 260 -2.40 -19.91 6.35
CA ASN A 260 -2.56 -20.77 7.50
C ASN A 260 -3.96 -21.39 7.51
N THR A 261 -4.00 -22.70 7.33
CA THR A 261 -5.23 -23.48 7.20
C THR A 261 -5.61 -24.25 8.46
N LYS A 262 -5.01 -23.94 9.63
CA LYS A 262 -5.47 -24.50 10.93
C LYS A 262 -6.98 -24.30 11.12
N ASN A 263 -7.50 -23.17 10.66
CA ASN A 263 -8.93 -22.97 10.43
C ASN A 263 -9.15 -22.79 8.93
N LEU A 264 -9.56 -23.86 8.24
CA LEU A 264 -9.76 -23.86 6.80
C LEU A 264 -10.84 -22.87 6.35
N SER A 265 -11.93 -22.74 7.12
CA SER A 265 -13.01 -21.79 6.82
C SER A 265 -12.47 -20.36 6.79
N ALA A 266 -11.68 -19.97 7.78
CA ALA A 266 -11.06 -18.64 7.83
C ALA A 266 -10.09 -18.41 6.67
N ALA A 267 -9.29 -19.42 6.30
CA ALA A 267 -8.38 -19.33 5.15
C ALA A 267 -9.14 -19.14 3.83
N ILE A 268 -10.25 -19.85 3.61
CA ILE A 268 -11.09 -19.68 2.42
C ILE A 268 -11.66 -18.26 2.39
N GLN A 269 -12.19 -17.75 3.50
CA GLN A 269 -12.75 -16.40 3.57
C GLN A 269 -11.70 -15.33 3.24
N ALA A 270 -10.49 -15.44 3.80
CA ALA A 270 -9.39 -14.53 3.49
C ALA A 270 -8.97 -14.62 2.03
N PHE A 271 -8.83 -15.82 1.48
CA PHE A 271 -8.54 -16.04 0.06
C PHE A 271 -9.58 -15.35 -0.83
N LYS A 272 -10.86 -15.54 -0.55
CA LYS A 272 -11.90 -14.91 -1.35
C LYS A 272 -11.90 -13.40 -1.20
N LEU A 273 -11.61 -12.87 -0.01
CA LEU A 273 -11.52 -11.43 0.22
C LEU A 273 -10.44 -10.76 -0.64
N HIS A 274 -9.37 -11.49 -0.96
CA HIS A 274 -8.31 -11.05 -1.86
C HIS A 274 -8.69 -11.25 -3.33
N TYR A 275 -9.02 -12.48 -3.74
CA TYR A 275 -9.06 -12.88 -5.16
C TYR A 275 -10.46 -12.89 -5.80
N ILE A 276 -11.52 -12.93 -5.00
CA ILE A 276 -12.91 -13.00 -5.50
C ILE A 276 -13.66 -11.70 -5.22
N GLN A 277 -13.53 -11.16 -4.01
CA GLN A 277 -14.03 -9.86 -3.51
C GLN A 277 -15.56 -9.68 -3.50
N THR A 278 -16.30 -10.44 -4.32
CA THR A 278 -17.76 -10.40 -4.41
C THR A 278 -18.47 -11.33 -3.41
N ASP A 279 -17.74 -12.26 -2.81
CA ASP A 279 -18.24 -13.22 -1.84
C ASP A 279 -17.14 -13.53 -0.83
N ALA A 280 -17.40 -13.34 0.47
CA ALA A 280 -16.46 -13.62 1.55
C ALA A 280 -16.94 -14.76 2.48
N THR A 281 -17.88 -15.58 2.02
CA THR A 281 -18.29 -16.80 2.73
C THR A 281 -17.25 -17.92 2.59
N SER A 282 -17.29 -18.92 3.47
CA SER A 282 -16.42 -20.08 3.39
C SER A 282 -16.92 -21.19 2.46
N VAL A 283 -18.04 -20.98 1.75
CA VAL A 283 -18.63 -21.96 0.83
C VAL A 283 -17.74 -22.12 -0.40
N LEU A 284 -17.44 -23.35 -0.80
CA LEU A 284 -16.67 -23.60 -2.02
C LEU A 284 -17.62 -23.83 -3.19
N ASP A 285 -17.76 -22.82 -4.05
CA ASP A 285 -18.37 -22.99 -5.37
C ASP A 285 -17.30 -23.34 -6.43
N ARG A 286 -17.74 -23.70 -7.64
CA ARG A 286 -16.83 -24.08 -8.74
C ARG A 286 -15.83 -22.97 -9.04
N LYS A 287 -16.30 -21.71 -9.11
CA LYS A 287 -15.46 -20.53 -9.36
C LYS A 287 -14.36 -20.38 -8.31
N THR A 288 -14.66 -20.61 -7.03
CA THR A 288 -13.67 -20.52 -5.95
C THR A 288 -12.61 -21.59 -6.10
N ILE A 289 -13.01 -22.83 -6.38
CA ILE A 289 -12.09 -23.96 -6.56
C ILE A 289 -11.12 -23.69 -7.72
N ASP A 290 -11.64 -23.23 -8.86
CA ASP A 290 -10.85 -22.95 -10.06
C ASP A 290 -9.92 -21.74 -9.86
N THR A 291 -10.37 -20.72 -9.12
CA THR A 291 -9.53 -19.58 -8.70
C THR A 291 -8.37 -20.04 -7.81
N ILE A 292 -8.63 -20.89 -6.81
CA ILE A 292 -7.58 -21.46 -5.93
C ILE A 292 -6.57 -22.25 -6.77
N TYR A 293 -7.05 -23.04 -7.75
CA TYR A 293 -6.17 -23.80 -8.63
C TYR A 293 -5.31 -22.92 -9.54
N SER A 294 -5.87 -21.85 -10.13
CA SER A 294 -5.11 -20.87 -10.93
C SER A 294 -3.99 -20.23 -10.11
N ILE A 295 -4.30 -19.78 -8.88
CA ILE A 295 -3.32 -19.18 -7.98
C ILE A 295 -2.26 -20.20 -7.52
N TYR A 296 -2.68 -21.42 -7.19
CA TYR A 296 -1.79 -22.52 -6.82
C TYR A 296 -0.75 -22.80 -7.92
N LYS A 297 -1.17 -22.89 -9.19
CA LYS A 297 -0.25 -23.11 -10.32
C LYS A 297 0.80 -22.02 -10.45
N LYS A 298 0.44 -20.76 -10.19
CA LYS A 298 1.37 -19.61 -10.25
C LYS A 298 2.39 -19.61 -9.11
N GLN A 299 2.15 -20.35 -8.02
CA GLN A 299 3.03 -20.41 -6.85
C GLN A 299 4.06 -21.55 -6.92
N ILE A 300 3.83 -22.54 -7.79
CA ILE A 300 4.73 -23.69 -7.97
C ILE A 300 5.61 -23.59 -9.23
N GLN A 301 5.47 -22.52 -10.00
CA GLN A 301 6.31 -22.18 -11.16
C GLN A 301 7.51 -21.36 -10.71
#